data_AF-A0A3D1L0A7-F1
#
_entry.id   AF-A0A3D1L0A7-F1
#
_cell.length_a   1.000
_cell.length_b   1.000
_cell.length_c   1.000
_cell.angle_alpha   90.00
_cell.angle_beta   90.00
_cell.angle_gamma   90.00
#
_symmetry.space_group_name_H-M   'P 1'
#
loop_
_entity.id
_entity.type
_entity.pdbx_description
1 polymer ?
#
loop_
_entity_poly.entity_id
_entity_poly.type
_entity_poly.pdbx_seq_one_letter_code
_entity_poly.pdbx_strand_id
1 'polypeptide(L)'
;MSKKSVFMIAVLFLFTAYSVNATVISSESKAPAMPDNVKAIIEKSCIGCHNTDSKNDKAKEALDMKTMESLSKPKMIHALKEIGETLEENEMPPAKFLEKFPDKKLTDAEKKILLDWASNEAKSLMK
;
A
#
# COMPACT_ATOMS: atom_id res chain seq x y z
N MET A 1 -6.48 49.52 38.25
CA MET A 1 -6.41 50.52 37.16
C MET A 1 -4.99 50.45 36.58
N SER A 2 -4.72 49.55 35.64
CA SER A 2 -4.88 49.67 34.17
C SER A 2 -3.75 50.45 33.48
N LYS A 3 -3.06 49.74 32.56
CA LYS A 3 -2.30 50.12 31.34
C LYS A 3 -0.94 49.37 31.34
N LYS A 4 -0.81 48.19 30.70
CA LYS A 4 -0.62 47.93 29.25
C LYS A 4 0.31 48.99 28.62
N SER A 5 1.33 48.72 27.81
CA SER A 5 2.01 47.59 27.17
C SER A 5 3.06 48.30 26.26
N VAL A 6 4.19 47.74 25.81
CA VAL A 6 4.36 47.30 24.40
C VAL A 6 5.87 47.28 24.05
N PHE A 7 6.27 46.16 23.45
CA PHE A 7 7.38 45.90 22.49
C PHE A 7 8.84 46.07 22.91
N MET A 8 9.47 44.93 23.18
CA MET A 8 10.86 44.68 22.79
C MET A 8 11.01 43.20 22.38
N ILE A 9 10.79 42.87 21.11
CA ILE A 9 11.26 41.61 20.53
C ILE A 9 11.93 41.94 19.20
N ALA A 10 13.24 42.14 19.29
CA ALA A 10 14.16 42.09 18.17
C ALA A 10 14.75 40.69 18.14
N VAL A 11 14.26 39.81 17.26
CA VAL A 11 15.00 38.60 16.84
C VAL A 11 14.75 38.38 15.35
N LEU A 12 15.61 39.02 14.55
CA LEU A 12 16.45 38.34 13.57
C LEU A 12 15.81 37.14 12.82
N PHE A 13 14.90 37.40 11.88
CA PHE A 13 14.60 36.46 10.80
C PHE A 13 15.67 36.60 9.71
N LEU A 14 16.85 36.03 9.99
CA LEU A 14 17.89 35.77 9.00
C LEU A 14 17.49 34.54 8.18
N PHE A 15 17.09 34.80 6.94
CA PHE A 15 17.46 34.06 5.74
C PHE A 15 17.87 32.59 5.95
N THR A 16 16.98 31.66 5.65
CA THR A 16 17.34 30.54 4.76
C THR A 16 16.15 30.21 3.86
N ALA A 17 16.13 30.84 2.68
CA ALA A 17 15.44 30.28 1.53
C ALA A 17 16.21 29.01 1.14
N TYR A 18 15.89 27.88 1.77
CA TYR A 18 16.28 26.58 1.24
C TYR A 18 15.33 26.29 0.08
N SER A 19 15.86 26.44 -1.13
CA SER A 19 15.30 25.84 -2.33
C SER A 19 15.16 24.35 -2.08
N VAL A 20 13.93 23.88 -1.85
CA VAL A 20 13.58 22.46 -1.93
C VAL A 20 13.68 22.06 -3.40
N ASN A 21 14.91 21.81 -3.86
CA ASN A 21 15.13 20.97 -5.02
C ASN A 21 14.69 19.56 -4.59
N ALA A 22 13.45 19.21 -4.92
CA ALA A 22 12.97 17.84 -4.86
C ALA A 22 13.66 17.02 -5.97
N THR A 23 14.97 16.85 -5.86
CA THR A 23 15.68 15.69 -6.39
C THR A 23 15.38 14.53 -5.46
N VAL A 24 14.27 13.84 -5.71
CA VAL A 24 14.04 12.49 -5.21
C VAL A 24 15.01 11.55 -5.93
N ILE A 25 16.22 11.41 -5.38
CA ILE A 25 17.17 10.38 -5.82
C ILE A 25 17.39 9.38 -4.68
N SER A 26 16.76 8.23 -4.89
CA SER A 26 17.28 6.86 -4.75
C SER A 26 17.85 6.35 -3.42
N SER A 27 17.32 5.21 -2.96
CA SER A 27 18.10 4.02 -2.54
C SER A 27 17.18 2.79 -2.50
N GLU A 28 17.23 1.84 -3.45
CA GLU A 28 18.13 0.64 -3.50
C GLU A 28 17.85 -0.39 -2.38
N SER A 29 17.65 -1.72 -2.54
CA SER A 29 17.78 -2.65 -3.67
C SER A 29 17.13 -4.04 -3.37
N LYS A 30 16.72 -4.75 -4.44
CA LYS A 30 16.75 -6.23 -4.65
C LYS A 30 15.70 -7.17 -3.99
N ALA A 31 14.47 -7.04 -4.47
CA ALA A 31 13.60 -8.08 -5.06
C ALA A 31 12.88 -7.37 -6.25
N PRO A 32 12.09 -7.99 -7.15
CA PRO A 32 11.13 -7.19 -7.90
C PRO A 32 10.16 -6.58 -6.87
N ALA A 33 10.50 -5.39 -6.38
CA ALA A 33 9.68 -4.69 -5.42
C ALA A 33 8.34 -4.42 -6.10
N MET A 34 7.26 -4.74 -5.39
CA MET A 34 5.90 -4.53 -5.87
C MET A 34 5.75 -3.13 -6.50
N PRO A 35 5.26 -3.00 -7.74
CA PRO A 35 5.15 -1.71 -8.41
C PRO A 35 4.33 -0.70 -7.60
N ASP A 36 4.69 0.58 -7.64
CA ASP A 36 4.06 1.63 -6.81
C ASP A 36 2.53 1.70 -7.00
N ASN A 37 2.06 1.54 -8.25
CA ASN A 37 0.64 1.51 -8.56
C ASN A 37 -0.09 0.31 -7.97
N VAL A 38 0.58 -0.85 -7.88
CA VAL A 38 0.03 -2.05 -7.23
C VAL A 38 0.00 -1.86 -5.72
N LYS A 39 1.11 -1.35 -5.15
CA LYS A 39 1.25 -1.08 -3.72
C LYS A 39 0.17 -0.13 -3.21
N ALA A 40 -0.08 0.97 -3.93
CA ALA A 40 -1.12 1.94 -3.55
C ALA A 40 -2.52 1.29 -3.46
N ILE A 41 -2.84 0.37 -4.38
CA ILE A 41 -4.13 -0.34 -4.37
C ILE A 41 -4.20 -1.34 -3.21
N ILE A 42 -3.12 -2.08 -2.95
CA ILE A 42 -3.04 -3.02 -1.82
C ILE A 42 -3.19 -2.30 -0.48
N GLU A 43 -2.52 -1.15 -0.32
CA GLU A 43 -2.64 -0.31 0.87
C GLU A 43 -4.07 0.23 1.05
N LYS A 44 -4.72 0.61 -0.05
CA LYS A 44 -6.12 1.06 -0.03
C LYS A 44 -7.07 -0.06 0.36
N SER A 45 -7.01 -1.22 -0.30
CA SER A 45 -8.12 -2.18 -0.34
C SER A 45 -7.85 -3.53 0.33
N CYS A 46 -6.59 -3.89 0.60
CA CYS A 46 -6.22 -5.23 1.05
C CYS A 46 -5.59 -5.25 2.45
N ILE A 47 -4.70 -4.28 2.73
CA ILE A 47 -3.83 -4.33 3.92
C ILE A 47 -4.59 -4.19 5.23
N GLY A 48 -5.83 -3.68 5.22
CA GLY A 48 -6.64 -3.56 6.44
C GLY A 48 -6.94 -4.90 7.13
N CYS A 49 -6.87 -6.02 6.40
CA CYS A 49 -7.07 -7.38 6.94
C CYS A 49 -5.92 -8.34 6.65
N HIS A 50 -5.24 -8.20 5.51
CA HIS A 50 -4.14 -9.08 5.09
C HIS A 50 -2.79 -8.53 5.53
N ASN A 51 -2.55 -8.49 6.85
CA ASN A 51 -1.30 -8.01 7.40
C ASN A 51 -0.97 -8.68 8.75
N THR A 52 0.31 -8.67 9.12
CA THR A 52 0.83 -9.27 10.35
C THR A 52 0.10 -8.83 11.63
N ASP A 53 -0.32 -7.57 11.69
CA ASP A 53 -0.95 -6.94 12.87
C ASP A 53 -2.48 -7.09 12.86
N SER A 54 -3.05 -7.75 11.85
CA SER A 54 -4.49 -7.97 11.73
C SER A 54 -5.02 -8.91 12.82
N LYS A 55 -6.17 -8.52 13.39
CA LYS A 55 -6.98 -9.36 14.29
C LYS A 55 -7.83 -10.39 13.55
N ASN A 56 -7.85 -10.35 12.22
CA ASN A 56 -8.52 -11.37 11.40
C ASN A 56 -7.52 -12.47 11.07
N ASP A 57 -7.40 -13.46 11.96
CA ASP A 57 -6.41 -14.53 11.81
C ASP A 57 -6.58 -15.30 10.51
N LYS A 58 -7.82 -15.56 10.07
CA LYS A 58 -8.08 -16.25 8.80
C LYS A 58 -7.56 -15.47 7.59
N ALA A 59 -7.81 -14.16 7.53
CA ALA A 59 -7.31 -13.33 6.42
C ALA A 59 -5.78 -13.26 6.43
N LYS A 60 -5.18 -13.05 7.61
CA LYS A 60 -3.73 -13.02 7.80
C LYS A 60 -3.06 -14.35 7.42
N GLU A 61 -3.63 -15.48 7.83
CA GLU A 61 -3.13 -16.82 7.52
C GLU A 61 -3.27 -17.16 6.03
N ALA A 62 -4.37 -16.75 5.40
CA ALA A 62 -4.57 -16.90 3.97
C ALA A 62 -3.52 -16.09 3.19
N LEU A 63 -3.28 -14.84 3.62
CA LEU A 63 -2.24 -14.00 3.04
C LEU A 63 -1.85 -12.84 3.94
N ASP A 64 -0.55 -12.68 4.17
CA ASP A 64 0.03 -11.52 4.86
C ASP A 64 0.86 -10.70 3.86
N MET A 65 0.36 -9.51 3.52
CA MET A 65 1.00 -8.61 2.55
C MET A 65 2.40 -8.18 2.98
N LYS A 66 2.65 -8.05 4.29
CA LYS A 66 3.96 -7.59 4.80
C LYS A 66 5.05 -8.64 4.66
N THR A 67 4.67 -9.91 4.63
CA THR A 67 5.63 -11.04 4.55
C THR A 67 5.60 -11.72 3.19
N MET A 68 4.78 -11.26 2.24
CA MET A 68 4.64 -11.85 0.92
C MET A 68 5.97 -11.97 0.16
N GLU A 69 6.83 -10.95 0.23
CA GLU A 69 8.15 -10.96 -0.43
C GLU A 69 9.12 -12.00 0.17
N SER A 70 8.86 -12.47 1.39
CA SER A 70 9.64 -13.51 2.06
C SER A 70 9.16 -14.94 1.78
N LEU A 71 8.05 -15.09 1.04
CA LEU A 71 7.52 -16.40 0.67
C LEU A 71 8.47 -17.14 -0.26
N SER A 72 8.49 -18.47 -0.17
CA SER A 72 9.14 -19.29 -1.18
C SER A 72 8.46 -19.11 -2.54
N LYS A 73 9.22 -19.24 -3.63
CA LYS A 73 8.72 -19.15 -5.01
C LYS A 73 7.36 -19.87 -5.24
N PRO A 74 7.17 -21.16 -4.85
CA PRO A 74 5.88 -21.83 -5.04
C PRO A 74 4.74 -21.22 -4.20
N LYS A 75 5.02 -20.77 -2.97
CA LYS A 75 4.02 -20.10 -2.12
C LYS A 75 3.62 -18.74 -2.69
N MET A 76 4.59 -17.99 -3.21
CA MET A 76 4.35 -16.71 -3.88
C MET A 76 3.50 -16.88 -5.14
N ILE A 77 3.81 -17.87 -6.00
CA ILE A 77 2.99 -18.20 -7.18
C ILE A 77 1.56 -18.55 -6.78
N HIS A 78 1.39 -19.38 -5.74
CA HIS A 78 0.06 -19.73 -5.24
C HIS A 78 -0.70 -18.50 -4.74
N ALA A 79 -0.07 -17.66 -3.90
CA ALA A 79 -0.68 -16.43 -3.42
C ALA A 79 -1.12 -15.48 -4.55
N LEU A 80 -0.30 -15.31 -5.59
CA LEU A 80 -0.62 -14.49 -6.75
C LEU A 80 -1.81 -15.06 -7.54
N LYS A 81 -1.90 -16.39 -7.67
CA LYS A 81 -3.05 -17.07 -8.29
C LYS A 81 -4.33 -16.85 -7.49
N GLU A 82 -4.29 -17.04 -6.16
CA GLU A 82 -5.46 -16.81 -5.29
C GLU A 82 -5.92 -15.34 -5.31
N ILE A 83 -4.98 -14.38 -5.37
CA ILE A 83 -5.32 -12.96 -5.60
C ILE A 83 -6.07 -12.81 -6.93
N GLY A 84 -5.56 -13.41 -8.01
CA GLY A 84 -6.21 -13.36 -9.32
C GLY A 84 -7.64 -13.90 -9.30
N GLU A 85 -7.82 -15.11 -8.77
CA GLU A 85 -9.10 -15.82 -8.73
C GLU A 85 -10.15 -15.08 -7.89
N THR A 86 -9.80 -14.70 -6.67
CA THR A 86 -10.73 -13.98 -5.78
C THR A 86 -11.12 -12.60 -6.30
N LEU A 87 -10.22 -11.93 -7.04
CA LEU A 87 -10.54 -10.69 -7.71
C LEU A 87 -11.46 -10.93 -8.91
N GLU A 88 -11.16 -11.89 -9.79
CA GLU A 88 -12.00 -12.24 -10.94
C GLU A 88 -13.44 -12.55 -10.51
N GLU A 89 -13.59 -13.36 -9.46
CA GLU A 89 -14.88 -13.76 -8.86
C GLU A 89 -15.55 -12.65 -8.04
N ASN A 90 -14.89 -11.51 -7.82
CA ASN A 90 -15.34 -10.39 -6.99
C ASN A 90 -15.61 -10.78 -5.52
N GLU A 91 -14.91 -11.80 -5.02
CA GLU A 91 -14.96 -12.20 -3.62
C GLU A 91 -14.23 -11.21 -2.70
N MET A 92 -13.19 -10.55 -3.24
CA MET A 92 -12.36 -9.60 -2.51
C MET A 92 -12.43 -8.18 -3.11
N PRO A 93 -12.63 -7.14 -2.28
CA PRO A 93 -13.00 -7.20 -0.87
C PRO A 93 -14.45 -7.71 -0.68
N PRO A 94 -14.78 -8.42 0.43
CA PRO A 94 -16.10 -9.03 0.60
C PRO A 94 -17.23 -7.99 0.59
N ALA A 95 -18.36 -8.31 -0.05
CA ALA A 95 -19.49 -7.38 -0.18
C ALA A 95 -19.95 -6.80 1.17
N LYS A 96 -20.05 -7.64 2.22
CA LYS A 96 -20.41 -7.21 3.59
C LYS A 96 -19.41 -6.24 4.22
N PHE A 97 -18.14 -6.33 3.84
CA PHE A 97 -17.11 -5.38 4.26
C PHE A 97 -17.30 -4.05 3.53
N LEU A 98 -17.57 -4.10 2.21
CA LEU A 98 -17.81 -2.91 1.39
C LEU A 98 -19.08 -2.14 1.79
N GLU A 99 -20.10 -2.79 2.36
CA GLU A 99 -21.26 -2.10 2.95
C GLU A 99 -20.86 -1.10 4.05
N LYS A 100 -19.80 -1.39 4.80
CA LYS A 100 -19.29 -0.53 5.88
C LYS A 100 -18.16 0.38 5.43
N PHE A 101 -17.38 -0.05 4.43
CA PHE A 101 -16.20 0.65 3.92
C PHE A 101 -16.25 0.76 2.39
N PRO A 102 -17.18 1.56 1.84
CA PRO A 102 -17.40 1.64 0.39
C PRO A 102 -16.20 2.23 -0.36
N ASP A 103 -15.37 3.03 0.31
CA ASP A 103 -14.12 3.62 -0.21
C ASP A 103 -13.03 2.58 -0.47
N LYS A 104 -13.17 1.37 0.08
CA LYS A 104 -12.25 0.25 -0.12
C LYS A 104 -12.57 -0.56 -1.37
N LYS A 105 -13.69 -0.28 -2.04
CA LYS A 105 -14.06 -0.93 -3.28
C LYS A 105 -13.01 -0.66 -4.37
N LEU A 106 -12.61 -1.72 -5.05
CA LEU A 106 -11.77 -1.60 -6.24
C LEU A 106 -12.59 -1.03 -7.39
N THR A 107 -12.03 -0.04 -8.08
CA THR A 107 -12.49 0.35 -9.41
C THR A 107 -12.08 -0.71 -10.44
N ASP A 108 -12.72 -0.72 -11.60
CA ASP A 108 -12.38 -1.67 -12.68
C ASP A 108 -10.93 -1.51 -13.14
N ALA A 109 -10.41 -0.27 -13.14
CA ALA A 109 -9.02 0.03 -13.47
C ALA A 109 -8.05 -0.53 -12.40
N GLU A 110 -8.34 -0.32 -11.12
CA GLU A 110 -7.53 -0.87 -10.02
C GLU A 110 -7.54 -2.40 -10.02
N LYS A 111 -8.72 -3.02 -10.20
CA LYS A 111 -8.86 -4.47 -10.34
C LYS A 111 -8.01 -4.99 -11.49
N LYS A 112 -8.05 -4.33 -12.66
CA LYS A 112 -7.24 -4.72 -13.81
C LYS A 112 -5.73 -4.65 -13.51
N ILE A 113 -5.28 -3.60 -12.83
CA ILE A 113 -3.87 -3.45 -12.44
C ILE A 113 -3.42 -4.63 -11.57
N LEU A 114 -4.24 -5.03 -10.60
CA LEU A 114 -3.92 -6.18 -9.73
C LEU A 114 -3.91 -7.50 -10.49
N LEU A 115 -4.88 -7.73 -11.38
CA LEU A 115 -4.95 -8.95 -12.20
C LEU A 115 -3.75 -9.08 -13.14
N ASP A 116 -3.41 -8.00 -13.83
CA ASP A 116 -2.26 -7.96 -14.74
C ASP A 116 -0.96 -8.21 -13.97
N TRP A 117 -0.78 -7.57 -12.81
CA TRP A 117 0.38 -7.77 -11.96
C TRP A 117 0.47 -9.20 -11.46
N ALA A 118 -0.60 -9.74 -10.87
CA ALA A 118 -0.63 -11.08 -10.31
C ALA A 118 -0.29 -12.15 -11.37
N SER A 119 -0.89 -12.02 -12.57
CA SER A 119 -0.63 -12.93 -13.69
C SER A 119 0.82 -12.84 -14.19
N ASN A 120 1.33 -11.63 -14.37
CA ASN A 120 2.68 -11.41 -14.91
C ASN A 120 3.77 -11.85 -13.93
N GLU A 121 3.59 -11.56 -12.65
CA GLU A 121 4.53 -11.95 -11.60
C GLU A 121 4.53 -13.48 -11.40
N ALA A 122 3.36 -14.12 -11.38
CA ALA A 122 3.29 -15.59 -11.30
C ALA A 122 4.02 -16.25 -12.49
N LYS A 123 3.80 -15.74 -13.71
CA LYS A 123 4.50 -16.20 -14.92
C LYS A 123 6.01 -15.94 -14.89
N SER A 124 6.46 -14.83 -14.28
CA SER A 124 7.88 -14.52 -14.16
C SER A 124 8.58 -15.52 -13.23
N LEU A 125 7.91 -15.90 -12.14
CA LEU A 125 8.42 -16.85 -11.15
C LEU A 125 8.41 -18.31 -11.63
N MET A 126 7.60 -18.67 -12.63
CA MET A 126 7.59 -20.02 -13.21
C MET A 126 8.73 -20.29 -14.20
N LYS A 127 9.47 -19.25 -14.59
CA LYS A 127 10.68 -19.36 -15.42
C LYS A 127 11.89 -19.74 -14.56
#